data_AF-A0A327KIB0-F1
#
_entry.id   AF-A0A327KIB0-F1
#
_cell.length_a   1.000
_cell.length_b   1.000
_cell.length_c   1.000
_cell.angle_alpha   90.00
_cell.angle_beta   90.00
_cell.angle_gamma   90.00
#
_symmetry.space_group_name_H-M   'P 1'
#
loop_
_entity.id
_entity.type
_entity.pdbx_description
1 polymer ?
#
loop_
_entity_poly.entity_id
_entity_poly.type
_entity_poly.pdbx_seq_one_letter_code
_entity_poly.pdbx_strand_id
1 'polypeptide(L)'
;MALEIDGFEVFRSIGSHRAAFEAIAPDVVKAARTLVVKLIKDKKTELAAVRAIHSALGAEAFGLVTDGMSDAEIKSLGSKLDKHNPVFKETDPAAQRRLVLALAGGMAEPAEKSKAAPKAPKVTKSKKVADPKSLERISFSSAGATRKR
;
A
#
# COMPACT_ATOMS: atom_id res chain seq x y z
N MET A 1 35.22 22.49 16.70
CA MET A 1 33.82 22.94 16.68
C MET A 1 33.28 22.65 15.30
N ALA A 2 32.22 21.85 15.18
CA ALA A 2 31.58 21.64 13.88
C ALA A 2 30.69 22.85 13.59
N LEU A 3 30.97 23.57 12.51
CA LEU A 3 30.02 24.54 11.99
C LEU A 3 28.82 23.73 11.49
N GLU A 4 27.67 23.91 12.12
CA GLU A 4 26.41 23.36 11.61
C GLU A 4 26.04 24.14 10.36
N ILE A 5 25.90 23.41 9.24
CA ILE A 5 25.52 23.98 7.95
C ILE A 5 24.01 23.85 7.81
N ASP A 6 23.32 24.95 7.49
CA ASP A 6 21.91 24.88 7.06
C ASP A 6 21.82 24.32 5.65
N GLY A 7 21.56 23.00 5.56
CA GLY A 7 21.42 22.31 4.28
C GLY A 7 20.30 22.87 3.39
N PHE A 8 19.21 23.42 3.96
CA PHE A 8 18.11 23.96 3.17
C PHE A 8 18.51 25.26 2.48
N GLU A 9 19.22 26.14 3.18
CA GLU A 9 19.76 27.37 2.59
C GLU A 9 20.78 27.06 1.49
N VAL A 10 21.63 26.04 1.70
CA VAL A 10 22.58 25.58 0.69
C VAL A 10 21.86 25.04 -0.55
N PHE A 11 20.87 24.14 -0.41
CA PHE A 11 20.11 23.62 -1.56
C PHE A 11 19.35 24.73 -2.30
N ARG A 12 18.79 25.70 -1.57
CA ARG A 12 18.14 26.87 -2.16
C ARG A 12 19.13 27.72 -2.98
N SER A 13 20.33 27.93 -2.44
CA SER A 13 21.40 28.70 -3.11
C SER A 13 21.90 27.99 -4.37
N ILE A 14 22.11 26.67 -4.30
CA ILE A 14 22.49 25.85 -5.46
C ILE A 14 21.42 25.94 -6.56
N GLY A 15 20.14 25.81 -6.18
CA GLY A 15 19.02 25.92 -7.12
C GLY A 15 18.91 27.30 -7.78
N SER A 16 19.23 28.37 -7.04
CA SER A 16 19.19 29.75 -7.54
C SER A 16 20.37 30.11 -8.46
N HIS A 17 21.48 29.36 -8.38
CA HIS A 17 22.70 29.61 -9.13
C HIS A 17 23.11 28.39 -9.98
N ARG A 18 22.16 27.75 -10.66
CA ARG A 18 22.37 26.48 -11.39
C ARG A 18 23.60 26.46 -12.31
N ALA A 19 23.89 27.55 -13.01
CA ALA A 19 25.05 27.64 -13.91
C ALA A 19 26.40 27.45 -13.19
N ALA A 20 26.52 27.92 -11.95
CA ALA A 20 27.73 27.76 -11.14
C ALA A 20 27.93 26.31 -10.64
N PHE A 21 26.85 25.51 -10.64
CA PHE A 21 26.83 24.15 -10.09
C PHE A 21 26.51 23.08 -11.15
N GLU A 22 26.66 23.40 -12.45
CA GLU A 22 26.30 22.50 -13.54
C GLU A 22 27.03 21.15 -13.45
N ALA A 23 28.30 21.16 -13.04
CA ALA A 23 29.12 19.97 -12.87
C ALA A 23 28.55 18.95 -11.85
N ILE A 24 27.77 19.42 -10.86
CA ILE A 24 27.16 18.57 -9.82
C ILE A 24 25.64 18.41 -10.00
N ALA A 25 25.06 18.96 -11.07
CA ALA A 25 23.63 18.86 -11.35
C ALA A 25 23.06 17.43 -11.24
N PRO A 26 23.69 16.37 -11.79
CA PRO A 26 23.16 15.00 -11.64
C PRO A 26 23.12 14.53 -10.18
N ASP A 27 24.11 14.92 -9.37
CA ASP A 27 24.17 14.56 -7.96
C ASP A 27 23.11 15.29 -7.13
N VAL A 28 22.86 16.57 -7.44
CA VAL A 28 21.80 17.35 -6.81
C VAL A 28 20.42 16.74 -7.11
N VAL A 29 20.17 16.34 -8.36
CA VAL A 29 18.92 15.67 -8.75
C VAL A 29 18.75 14.35 -8.00
N LYS A 30 19.81 13.53 -7.95
CA LYS A 30 19.81 12.25 -7.22
C LYS A 30 19.59 12.44 -5.72
N ALA A 31 20.24 13.43 -5.12
CA ALA A 31 20.11 13.76 -3.70
C ALA A 31 18.69 14.24 -3.38
N ALA A 32 18.15 15.20 -4.15
CA ALA A 32 16.79 15.71 -3.97
C ALA A 32 15.76 14.58 -4.02
N ARG A 33 15.82 13.73 -5.06
CA ARG A 33 14.94 12.56 -5.17
C ARG A 33 15.07 11.62 -3.97
N THR A 34 16.30 11.30 -3.57
CA THR A 34 16.56 10.40 -2.44
C THR A 34 15.98 10.95 -1.13
N LEU A 35 16.12 12.24 -0.88
CA LEU A 35 15.62 12.89 0.33
C LEU A 35 14.09 12.90 0.36
N VAL A 36 13.43 13.23 -0.76
CA VAL A 36 11.97 13.22 -0.87
C VAL A 36 11.42 11.80 -0.68
N VAL A 37 12.00 10.80 -1.35
CA VAL A 37 11.57 9.40 -1.20
C VAL A 37 11.77 8.92 0.24
N LYS A 38 12.88 9.27 0.89
CA LYS A 38 13.10 8.96 2.32
C LYS A 38 12.03 9.59 3.20
N LEU A 39 11.71 10.87 2.98
CA LEU A 39 10.68 11.57 3.74
C LEU A 39 9.30 10.92 3.57
N ILE A 40 8.91 10.59 2.32
CA ILE A 40 7.61 9.96 2.04
C ILE A 40 7.51 8.56 2.67
N LYS A 41 8.61 7.80 2.65
CA LYS A 41 8.69 6.45 3.22
C LYS A 41 8.84 6.44 4.73
N ASP A 42 9.13 7.57 5.37
CA ASP A 42 9.27 7.62 6.82
C ASP A 42 7.99 7.13 7.52
N LYS A 43 8.17 6.47 8.66
CA LYS A 43 7.08 5.90 9.46
C LYS A 43 6.20 6.97 10.08
N LYS A 44 6.74 8.18 10.31
CA LYS A 44 6.03 9.34 10.86
C LYS A 44 5.27 10.13 9.79
N THR A 45 5.54 9.86 8.51
CA THR A 45 4.88 10.56 7.42
C THR A 45 3.52 9.95 7.15
N GLU A 46 2.49 10.59 7.67
CA GLU A 46 1.08 10.26 7.45
C GLU A 46 0.53 10.93 6.18
N LEU A 47 -0.71 10.61 5.80
CA LEU A 47 -1.35 11.16 4.60
C LEU A 47 -1.35 12.69 4.54
N ALA A 48 -1.61 13.36 5.67
CA ALA A 48 -1.58 14.82 5.74
C ALA A 48 -0.20 15.38 5.39
N ALA A 49 0.86 14.74 5.86
CA ALA A 49 2.24 15.11 5.53
C ALA A 49 2.55 14.84 4.05
N VAL A 50 2.08 13.73 3.47
CA VAL A 50 2.24 13.46 2.03
C VAL A 50 1.52 14.52 1.18
N ARG A 51 0.31 14.94 1.56
CA ARG A 51 -0.43 16.02 0.89
C ARG A 51 0.28 17.36 1.00
N ALA A 52 0.87 17.66 2.15
CA ALA A 52 1.69 18.86 2.34
C ALA A 52 2.94 18.85 1.45
N ILE A 53 3.64 17.70 1.37
CA ILE A 53 4.81 17.52 0.48
C ILE A 53 4.40 17.67 -0.98
N HIS A 54 3.30 17.06 -1.40
CA HIS A 54 2.76 17.20 -2.75
C HIS A 54 2.43 18.65 -3.08
N SER A 55 1.81 19.39 -2.14
CA SER A 55 1.49 20.80 -2.32
C SER A 55 2.75 21.69 -2.41
N ALA A 56 3.80 21.36 -1.66
CA ALA A 56 5.06 22.11 -1.65
C ALA A 56 5.91 21.87 -2.91
N LEU A 57 5.91 20.64 -3.44
CA LEU A 57 6.68 20.29 -4.66
C LEU A 57 5.92 20.60 -5.95
N GLY A 58 4.59 20.60 -5.90
CA GLY A 58 3.73 20.63 -7.09
C GLY A 58 3.53 19.24 -7.69
N ALA A 59 2.44 19.11 -8.46
CA ALA A 59 2.00 17.82 -9.00
C ALA A 59 3.03 17.18 -9.95
N GLU A 60 3.68 17.98 -10.80
CA GLU A 60 4.63 17.48 -11.80
C GLU A 60 5.89 16.91 -11.14
N ALA A 61 6.53 17.67 -10.26
CA ALA A 61 7.74 17.24 -9.57
C ALA A 61 7.49 16.03 -8.66
N PHE A 62 6.34 16.00 -7.98
CA PHE A 62 5.94 14.85 -7.17
C PHE A 62 5.70 13.61 -8.05
N GLY A 63 5.03 13.78 -9.20
CA GLY A 63 4.84 12.74 -10.21
C GLY A 63 6.17 12.09 -10.63
N LEU A 64 7.15 12.90 -11.03
CA LEU A 64 8.48 12.42 -11.43
C LEU A 64 9.20 11.66 -10.32
N VAL A 65 9.04 12.08 -9.06
CA VAL A 65 9.61 11.35 -7.91
C VAL A 65 8.94 9.99 -7.74
N THR A 66 7.60 9.94 -7.82
CA THR A 66 6.84 8.69 -7.68
C THR A 66 7.07 7.71 -8.84
N ASP A 67 7.25 8.21 -10.06
CA ASP A 67 7.52 7.38 -11.24
C ASP A 67 8.87 6.67 -11.18
N GLY A 68 9.84 7.29 -10.50
CA GLY A 68 11.12 6.65 -10.24
C GLY A 68 11.07 5.56 -9.16
N MET A 69 10.05 5.54 -8.30
CA MET A 69 9.95 4.54 -7.22
C MET A 69 9.70 3.14 -7.79
N SER A 70 10.19 2.13 -7.08
CA SER A 70 9.89 0.74 -7.43
C SER A 70 8.42 0.39 -7.12
N ASP A 71 7.86 -0.57 -7.84
CA ASP A 71 6.46 -1.00 -7.64
C ASP A 71 6.19 -1.50 -6.21
N ALA A 72 7.19 -2.15 -5.60
CA ALA A 72 7.13 -2.56 -4.20
C ALA A 72 7.03 -1.37 -3.25
N GLU A 73 7.76 -0.28 -3.53
CA GLU A 73 7.70 0.94 -2.72
C GLU A 73 6.36 1.65 -2.88
N ILE A 74 5.85 1.76 -4.11
CA ILE A 74 4.54 2.35 -4.40
C ILE A 74 3.43 1.57 -3.72
N LYS A 75 3.46 0.23 -3.79
CA LYS A 75 2.52 -0.64 -3.09
C LYS A 75 2.60 -0.47 -1.57
N SER A 76 3.81 -0.40 -1.02
CA SER A 76 4.02 -0.19 0.43
C SER A 76 3.46 1.15 0.89
N LEU A 77 3.72 2.22 0.12
CA LEU A 77 3.22 3.56 0.37
C LEU A 77 1.70 3.59 0.27
N GLY A 78 1.14 3.00 -0.79
CA GLY A 78 -0.30 2.86 -0.99
C GLY A 78 -0.99 2.14 0.16
N SER A 79 -0.46 1.00 0.58
CA SER A 79 -0.99 0.25 1.73
C SER A 79 -0.85 0.98 3.07
N LYS A 80 0.11 1.91 3.19
CA LYS A 80 0.29 2.79 4.36
C LYS A 80 -0.76 3.89 4.37
N LEU A 81 -0.95 4.56 3.23
CA LEU A 81 -1.86 5.70 3.09
C LEU A 81 -3.33 5.28 3.04
N ASP A 82 -3.61 4.14 2.41
CA ASP A 82 -4.93 3.59 2.20
C ASP A 82 -4.88 2.05 2.21
N LYS A 83 -4.86 1.51 3.42
CA LYS A 83 -4.79 0.07 3.70
C LYS A 83 -6.01 -0.71 3.16
N HIS A 84 -7.15 -0.04 2.98
CA HIS A 84 -8.42 -0.68 2.67
C HIS A 84 -8.71 -0.73 1.17
N ASN A 85 -7.96 0.02 0.35
CA ASN A 85 -8.15 0.02 -1.09
C ASN A 85 -7.85 -1.35 -1.74
N PRO A 86 -8.80 -1.92 -2.50
CA PRO A 86 -8.56 -3.15 -3.25
C PRO A 86 -7.48 -3.00 -4.34
N VAL A 87 -7.26 -1.80 -4.88
CA VAL A 87 -6.27 -1.54 -5.94
C VAL A 87 -4.83 -1.84 -5.50
N PHE A 88 -4.51 -1.70 -4.21
CA PHE A 88 -3.19 -2.10 -3.69
C PHE A 88 -3.02 -3.61 -3.51
N LYS A 89 -4.10 -4.39 -3.66
CA LYS A 89 -4.06 -5.86 -3.72
C LYS A 89 -3.94 -6.38 -5.15
N GLU A 90 -4.33 -5.57 -6.12
CA GLU A 90 -4.19 -5.87 -7.54
C GLU A 90 -2.73 -5.82 -7.98
N THR A 91 -2.43 -6.47 -9.11
CA THR A 91 -1.06 -6.61 -9.64
C THR A 91 -0.71 -5.50 -10.64
N ASP A 92 -1.57 -4.49 -10.87
CA ASP A 92 -1.27 -3.40 -11.79
C ASP A 92 -0.51 -2.25 -11.08
N PRO A 93 0.81 -2.09 -11.31
CA PRO A 93 1.59 -1.02 -10.71
C PRO A 93 1.22 0.37 -11.26
N ALA A 94 0.72 0.47 -12.50
CA ALA A 94 0.37 1.75 -13.10
C ALA A 94 -0.88 2.34 -12.43
N ALA A 95 -1.89 1.50 -12.15
CA ALA A 95 -3.06 1.89 -11.36
C ALA A 95 -2.69 2.32 -9.94
N GLN A 96 -1.74 1.62 -9.28
CA GLN A 96 -1.28 1.97 -7.94
C GLN A 96 -0.60 3.35 -7.89
N ARG A 97 0.23 3.69 -8.88
CA ARG A 97 0.87 5.01 -8.98
C ARG A 97 -0.16 6.12 -9.13
N ARG A 98 -1.13 5.95 -10.03
CA ARG A 98 -2.22 6.92 -10.24
C ARG A 98 -3.03 7.14 -8.97
N LEU A 99 -3.32 6.07 -8.23
CA LEU A 99 -4.05 6.17 -6.96
C LEU A 99 -3.23 6.90 -5.89
N VAL A 100 -1.93 6.63 -5.79
CA VAL A 100 -1.03 7.36 -4.88
C VAL A 100 -0.99 8.85 -5.22
N LEU A 101 -0.91 9.21 -6.50
CA LEU A 101 -0.96 10.59 -6.95
C LEU A 101 -2.31 11.25 -6.63
N ALA A 102 -3.42 10.54 -6.82
CA ALA A 102 -4.75 11.04 -6.47
C ALA A 102 -4.91 11.27 -4.95
N LEU A 103 -4.39 10.35 -4.12
CA LEU A 103 -4.41 10.47 -2.65
C LEU A 103 -3.53 11.65 -2.17
N ALA A 104 -2.36 11.82 -2.77
CA ALA A 104 -1.41 12.89 -2.49
C ALA A 104 -1.93 14.27 -2.96
N GLY A 105 -2.62 14.32 -4.10
CA GLY A 105 -3.28 15.51 -4.61
C GLY A 105 -4.60 15.85 -3.93
N GLY A 106 -5.08 15.02 -2.99
CA GLY A 106 -6.38 15.21 -2.34
C GLY A 106 -7.59 14.97 -3.24
N MET A 107 -7.38 14.46 -4.47
CA MET A 107 -8.43 14.11 -5.43
C MET A 107 -9.09 12.77 -5.08
N ALA A 108 -8.41 11.94 -4.31
CA ALA A 108 -8.97 10.74 -3.71
C ALA A 108 -8.87 10.84 -2.18
N GLU A 109 -9.94 10.42 -1.50
CA GLU A 109 -9.92 10.15 -0.07
C GLU A 109 -9.50 8.70 0.17
N PRO A 110 -8.75 8.41 1.25
CA PRO A 110 -8.46 7.03 1.63
C PRO A 110 -9.76 6.26 1.74
N ALA A 111 -9.82 5.07 1.14
CA ALA A 111 -10.97 4.21 1.30
C ALA A 111 -11.21 4.00 2.80
N GLU A 112 -12.36 4.45 3.28
CA GLU A 112 -12.78 4.16 4.64
C GLU A 112 -12.79 2.64 4.84
N LYS A 113 -12.47 2.20 6.06
CA LYS A 113 -12.77 0.83 6.50
C LYS A 113 -14.19 0.54 6.04
N SER A 114 -14.37 -0.37 5.09
CA SER A 114 -15.69 -0.92 4.81
C SER A 114 -16.21 -1.38 6.17
N LYS A 115 -17.21 -0.70 6.72
CA LYS A 115 -18.01 -1.28 7.80
C LYS A 115 -18.43 -2.61 7.23
N ALA A 116 -17.93 -3.68 7.85
CA ALA A 116 -18.28 -5.03 7.45
C ALA A 116 -19.80 -5.05 7.25
N ALA A 117 -20.24 -5.50 6.06
CA ALA A 117 -21.65 -5.80 5.88
C ALA A 117 -22.08 -6.63 7.10
N PRO A 118 -23.15 -6.23 7.81
CA PRO A 118 -23.55 -6.91 9.03
C PRO A 118 -23.68 -8.40 8.71
N LYS A 119 -22.89 -9.22 9.40
CA LYS A 119 -22.92 -10.67 9.26
C LYS A 119 -24.37 -11.12 9.40
N ALA A 120 -24.89 -11.79 8.38
CA ALA A 120 -26.18 -12.46 8.48
C ALA A 120 -26.22 -13.28 9.78
N PRO A 121 -27.29 -13.20 10.58
CA PRO A 121 -27.34 -13.82 11.89
C PRO A 121 -27.12 -15.33 11.76
N LYS A 122 -26.08 -15.80 12.44
CA LYS A 122 -25.78 -17.21 12.66
C LYS A 122 -26.98 -17.83 13.38
N VAL A 123 -27.76 -18.66 12.69
CA VAL A 123 -28.81 -19.46 13.33
C VAL A 123 -28.13 -20.48 14.23
N THR A 124 -28.09 -20.19 15.52
CA THR A 124 -27.78 -21.11 16.59
C THR A 124 -29.00 -22.01 16.83
N LYS A 125 -28.89 -23.30 16.53
CA LYS A 125 -29.73 -24.32 17.17
C LYS A 125 -28.86 -25.47 17.63
N SER A 126 -28.63 -25.52 18.94
CA SER A 126 -28.03 -26.65 19.63
C SER A 126 -29.02 -27.21 20.65
N LYS A 127 -29.40 -28.49 20.44
CA LYS A 127 -29.79 -29.56 21.42
C LYS A 127 -31.13 -29.35 22.20
N LYS A 128 -31.99 -30.36 22.51
CA LYS A 128 -31.79 -31.81 22.73
C LYS A 128 -33.14 -32.59 22.83
N VAL A 129 -33.24 -33.78 22.18
CA VAL A 129 -33.86 -35.11 22.60
C VAL A 129 -35.40 -35.17 22.85
N ALA A 130 -36.19 -36.18 22.40
CA ALA A 130 -35.96 -37.63 22.25
C ALA A 130 -36.77 -38.34 21.12
N ASP A 131 -36.18 -39.46 20.67
CA ASP A 131 -36.57 -40.67 19.90
C ASP A 131 -37.97 -41.31 20.17
N PRO A 132 -38.43 -42.40 19.47
CA PRO A 132 -37.68 -43.38 18.63
C PRO A 132 -38.32 -43.90 17.30
N LYS A 133 -37.52 -44.72 16.58
CA LYS A 133 -37.78 -45.65 15.44
C LYS A 133 -37.70 -44.99 14.05
N SER A 134 -36.92 -45.47 13.07
CA SER A 134 -36.38 -46.80 12.77
C SER A 134 -35.15 -46.71 11.85
N LEU A 135 -34.18 -47.60 12.11
CA LEU A 135 -33.39 -48.45 11.17
C LEU A 135 -33.45 -48.02 9.68
N GLU A 136 -32.35 -47.78 8.97
CA GLU A 136 -31.30 -48.76 8.67
C GLU A 136 -29.95 -48.08 8.35
N ARG A 137 -28.90 -48.56 9.00
CA ARG A 137 -27.50 -48.36 8.59
C ARG A 137 -27.24 -49.27 7.39
N ILE A 138 -26.94 -48.71 6.23
CA ILE A 138 -26.29 -49.45 5.15
C ILE A 138 -24.78 -49.31 5.36
N SER A 139 -24.18 -50.33 5.98
CA SER A 139 -22.73 -50.52 6.05
C SER A 139 -22.27 -51.35 4.86
N PHE A 140 -21.35 -50.83 4.04
CA PHE A 140 -20.66 -51.62 3.02
C PHE A 140 -19.62 -52.51 3.69
N SER A 141 -19.95 -53.81 3.79
CA SER A 141 -19.03 -54.88 4.14
C SER A 141 -18.50 -55.50 2.84
N SER A 142 -17.24 -55.21 2.51
CA SER A 142 -16.53 -55.85 1.41
C SER A 142 -15.96 -57.19 1.88
N ALA A 143 -16.62 -58.29 1.50
CA ALA A 143 -16.09 -59.66 1.64
C ALA A 143 -15.85 -60.24 0.24
N GLY A 144 -14.68 -60.86 0.06
CA GLY A 144 -14.10 -61.24 -1.21
C GLY A 144 -14.79 -62.37 -1.96
N ALA A 145 -14.45 -62.48 -3.25
CA ALA A 145 -14.71 -63.64 -4.09
C ALA A 145 -13.39 -64.09 -4.72
N THR A 146 -12.84 -65.20 -4.23
CA THR A 146 -11.84 -65.99 -4.91
C THR A 146 -12.51 -66.87 -5.97
N ARG A 147 -11.87 -67.05 -7.13
CA ARG A 147 -12.09 -68.25 -7.95
C ARG A 147 -10.80 -68.66 -8.66
N LYS A 148 -10.31 -69.84 -8.28
CA LYS A 148 -9.27 -70.62 -8.96
C LYS A 148 -9.70 -70.95 -10.39
N ARG A 149 -8.73 -70.97 -11.31
CA ARG A 149 -8.55 -72.06 -12.27
C ARG A 149 -7.08 -72.46 -12.27
#